data_AF-A0A7W7RJZ0-F1
#
_entry.id   AF-A0A7W7RJZ0-F1
#
_cell.length_a   1.000
_cell.length_b   1.000
_cell.length_c   1.000
_cell.angle_alpha   90.00
_cell.angle_beta   90.00
_cell.angle_gamma   90.00
#
_symmetry.space_group_name_H-M   'P 1'
#
loop_
_entity.id
_entity.type
_entity.pdbx_description
1 polymer ?
#
loop_
_entity_poly.entity_id
_entity_poly.type
_entity_poly.pdbx_seq_one_letter_code
_entity_poly.pdbx_strand_id
1 'polypeptide(L)'
;MTAESYTVDDLADLHEWAHAMDAAIAVVDEDWQSVTYEAGTTVGGERVSRRCRHTLPMGTALRRWERTYVIGLRHTTRDGGQCHHVRQVIAPCLNGPEERARRLAITIVGALVEYDRRKVCGATAANLRTYVAERAADWRSG
;
A
#
# COMPACT_ATOMS: atom_id res chain seq x y z
N MET A 1 11.81 -18.29 -15.77
CA MET A 1 11.51 -18.53 -14.34
C MET A 1 10.06 -18.12 -14.13
N THR A 2 9.16 -19.07 -14.26
CA THR A 2 7.71 -18.90 -14.02
C THR A 2 7.49 -19.01 -12.52
N ALA A 3 7.00 -17.95 -11.89
CA ALA A 3 6.59 -17.99 -10.49
C ALA A 3 5.13 -18.44 -10.44
N GLU A 4 4.87 -19.56 -9.78
CA GLU A 4 3.49 -19.96 -9.52
C GLU A 4 2.98 -19.24 -8.28
N SER A 5 1.88 -18.51 -8.43
CA SER A 5 1.23 -17.78 -7.34
C SER A 5 -0.21 -18.22 -7.20
N TYR A 6 -0.59 -18.65 -6.00
CA TYR A 6 -1.93 -19.12 -5.67
C TYR A 6 -2.56 -18.23 -4.61
N THR A 7 -3.87 -18.00 -4.71
CA THR A 7 -4.64 -17.32 -3.66
C THR A 7 -5.26 -18.34 -2.72
N VAL A 8 -5.22 -18.06 -1.41
CA VAL A 8 -5.94 -18.80 -0.38
C VAL A 8 -6.89 -17.85 0.36
N ASP A 9 -8.05 -18.36 0.76
CA ASP A 9 -9.11 -17.54 1.37
C ASP A 9 -8.92 -17.35 2.87
N ASP A 10 -8.21 -18.27 3.54
CA ASP A 10 -7.93 -18.23 4.97
C ASP A 10 -6.46 -17.97 5.28
N LEU A 11 -6.23 -17.12 6.29
CA LEU A 11 -4.92 -16.85 6.83
C LEU A 11 -4.36 -18.08 7.57
N ALA A 12 -5.22 -18.90 8.17
CA ALA A 12 -4.80 -20.15 8.81
C ALA A 12 -4.20 -21.13 7.78
N ASP A 13 -4.85 -21.29 6.62
CA ASP A 13 -4.35 -22.12 5.51
C ASP A 13 -3.00 -21.61 4.98
N LEU A 14 -2.82 -20.28 4.92
CA LEU A 14 -1.53 -19.69 4.55
C LEU A 14 -0.45 -20.02 5.58
N HIS A 15 -0.77 -19.96 6.88
CA HIS A 15 0.16 -20.31 7.96
C HIS A 15 0.55 -21.79 7.94
N GLU A 16 -0.42 -22.69 7.75
CA GLU A 16 -0.15 -24.11 7.65
C GLU A 16 0.76 -24.43 6.45
N TRP A 17 0.44 -23.87 5.28
CA TRP A 17 1.28 -24.06 4.10
C TRP A 17 2.68 -23.47 4.28
N ALA A 18 2.79 -22.26 4.83
CA ALA A 18 4.07 -21.61 5.06
C ALA A 18 4.95 -22.43 6.03
N HIS A 19 4.36 -22.95 7.10
CA HIS A 19 5.03 -23.84 8.04
C HIS A 19 5.50 -25.14 7.36
N ALA A 20 4.63 -25.79 6.58
CA ALA A 20 4.98 -27.02 5.86
C ALA A 20 6.12 -26.83 4.84
N MET A 21 6.26 -25.62 4.29
CA MET A 21 7.24 -25.27 3.25
C MET A 21 8.48 -24.55 3.80
N ASP A 22 8.60 -24.38 5.12
CA ASP A 22 9.62 -23.56 5.79
C ASP A 22 9.74 -22.15 5.17
N ALA A 23 8.60 -21.52 4.89
CA ALA A 23 8.49 -20.24 4.22
C ALA A 23 8.12 -19.12 5.22
N ALA A 24 8.77 -17.95 5.07
CA ALA A 24 8.39 -16.76 5.84
C ALA A 24 7.15 -16.08 5.23
N ILE A 25 6.22 -15.68 6.09
CA ILE A 25 5.08 -14.83 5.72
C ILE A 25 5.48 -13.36 5.83
N ALA A 26 5.18 -12.58 4.79
CA ALA A 26 5.35 -11.13 4.76
C ALA A 26 4.03 -10.44 4.39
N VAL A 27 3.85 -9.20 4.87
CA VAL A 27 2.81 -8.31 4.36
C VAL A 27 3.30 -7.71 3.05
N VAL A 28 2.53 -7.90 1.97
CA VAL A 28 2.88 -7.41 0.63
C VAL A 28 1.98 -6.28 0.14
N ASP A 29 0.79 -6.14 0.72
CA ASP A 29 -0.10 -5.01 0.49
C ASP A 29 -0.98 -4.79 1.72
N GLU A 30 -1.34 -3.54 1.96
CA GLU A 30 -2.12 -3.16 3.13
C GLU A 30 -2.96 -1.92 2.82
N ASP A 31 -4.27 -2.05 3.00
CA ASP A 31 -5.21 -0.93 2.98
C ASP A 31 -5.92 -0.81 4.34
N TRP A 32 -6.87 0.12 4.45
CA TRP A 32 -7.55 0.33 5.73
C TRP A 32 -8.54 -0.79 6.06
N GLN A 33 -9.00 -1.57 5.08
CA GLN A 33 -9.96 -2.67 5.24
C GLN A 33 -9.29 -4.04 5.38
N SER A 34 -8.09 -4.22 4.84
CA SER A 34 -7.50 -5.54 4.61
C SER A 34 -5.98 -5.51 4.63
N VAL A 35 -5.40 -6.66 4.94
CA VAL A 35 -3.95 -6.91 4.86
C VAL A 35 -3.74 -8.11 3.94
N THR A 36 -2.88 -7.96 2.94
CA THR A 36 -2.49 -9.06 2.06
C THR A 36 -1.15 -9.62 2.50
N TYR A 37 -1.16 -10.91 2.84
CA TYR A 37 0.01 -11.68 3.22
C TYR A 37 0.48 -12.52 2.03
N GLU A 38 1.79 -12.65 1.86
CA GLU A 38 2.41 -13.61 0.94
C GLU A 38 3.41 -14.47 1.70
N ALA A 39 3.38 -15.77 1.46
CA ALA A 39 4.47 -16.68 1.76
C ALA A 39 5.03 -17.24 0.46
N GLY A 40 6.35 -17.40 0.37
CA GLY A 40 6.98 -17.96 -0.82
C GLY A 40 8.25 -18.72 -0.49
N THR A 41 8.48 -19.81 -1.24
CA THR A 41 9.68 -20.63 -1.17
C THR A 41 10.15 -21.01 -2.57
N THR A 42 11.27 -21.72 -2.68
CA THR A 42 11.77 -22.25 -3.95
C THR A 42 11.78 -23.78 -3.89
N VAL A 43 11.08 -24.43 -4.82
CA VAL A 43 11.03 -25.90 -4.95
C VAL A 43 11.55 -26.27 -6.33
N GLY A 44 12.58 -27.13 -6.40
CA GLY A 44 13.14 -27.56 -7.68
C GLY A 44 13.70 -26.42 -8.56
N GLY A 45 14.04 -25.27 -7.96
CA GLY A 45 14.49 -24.08 -8.69
C GLY A 45 13.38 -23.12 -9.14
N GLU A 46 12.11 -23.44 -8.85
CA GLU A 46 10.96 -22.60 -9.18
C GLU A 46 10.41 -21.91 -7.92
N ARG A 47 10.07 -20.62 -8.05
CA ARG A 47 9.42 -19.88 -6.95
C ARG A 47 7.96 -20.26 -6.91
N VAL A 48 7.53 -20.76 -5.75
CA VAL A 48 6.12 -21.01 -5.44
C VAL A 48 5.72 -20.06 -4.32
N SER A 49 4.61 -19.34 -4.51
CA SER A 49 4.07 -18.43 -3.50
C SER A 49 2.57 -18.61 -3.31
N ARG A 50 2.09 -18.37 -2.08
CA ARG A 50 0.68 -18.25 -1.76
C ARG A 50 0.38 -16.88 -1.18
N ARG A 51 -0.80 -16.34 -1.52
CA ARG A 51 -1.29 -15.05 -1.03
C ARG A 51 -2.64 -15.20 -0.35
N CYS A 52 -2.82 -14.51 0.78
CA CYS A 52 -4.10 -14.39 1.46
C CYS A 52 -4.45 -12.92 1.65
N ARG A 53 -5.64 -12.50 1.24
CA ARG A 53 -6.18 -11.17 1.58
C ARG A 53 -7.09 -11.31 2.79
N HIS A 54 -6.60 -10.89 3.95
CA HIS A 54 -7.34 -10.93 5.19
C HIS A 54 -8.14 -9.64 5.39
N THR A 55 -9.47 -9.72 5.29
CA THR A 55 -10.37 -8.60 5.60
C THR A 55 -10.46 -8.41 7.10
N LEU A 56 -10.22 -7.19 7.56
CA LEU A 56 -10.22 -6.84 8.98
C LEU A 56 -11.65 -6.74 9.52
N PRO A 57 -11.88 -7.08 10.80
CA PRO A 57 -13.16 -6.82 11.46
C PRO A 57 -13.54 -5.34 11.36
N MET A 58 -14.84 -5.06 11.19
CA MET A 58 -15.36 -3.70 10.95
C MET A 58 -14.82 -2.65 11.93
N GLY A 59 -14.81 -2.93 13.23
CA GLY A 59 -14.29 -1.99 14.22
C GLY A 59 -12.80 -1.66 14.05
N THR A 60 -12.00 -2.61 13.56
CA THR A 60 -10.59 -2.39 13.23
C THR A 60 -10.45 -1.60 11.94
N ALA A 61 -11.25 -1.92 10.92
CA ALA A 61 -11.26 -1.19 9.66
C ALA A 61 -11.64 0.29 9.86
N LEU A 62 -12.67 0.59 10.66
CA LEU A 62 -13.08 1.97 10.97
C LEU A 62 -11.98 2.76 11.69
N ARG A 63 -11.33 2.18 12.70
CA ARG A 63 -10.19 2.84 13.38
C ARG A 63 -9.03 3.12 12.44
N ARG A 64 -8.78 2.24 11.47
CA ARG A 64 -7.74 2.43 10.45
C ARG A 64 -8.17 3.48 9.43
N TRP A 65 -9.44 3.49 9.03
CA TRP A 65 -10.03 4.48 8.14
C TRP A 65 -9.88 5.90 8.70
N GLU A 66 -10.19 6.12 9.98
CA GLU A 66 -10.02 7.41 10.67
C GLU A 66 -8.57 7.92 10.66
N ARG A 67 -7.61 7.02 10.49
CA ARG A 67 -6.16 7.29 10.46
C ARG A 67 -5.57 7.30 9.06
N THR A 68 -6.40 7.03 8.05
CA THR A 68 -5.99 6.99 6.65
C THR A 68 -6.08 8.39 6.07
N TYR A 69 -5.11 8.74 5.25
CA TYR A 69 -5.10 9.96 4.45
C TYR A 69 -5.27 9.61 2.98
N VAL A 70 -6.09 10.39 2.29
CA VAL A 70 -6.13 10.43 0.83
C VAL A 70 -5.19 11.56 0.38
N ILE A 71 -4.12 11.18 -0.32
CA ILE A 71 -3.13 12.11 -0.84
C ILE A 71 -3.20 12.10 -2.36
N GLY A 72 -3.41 13.28 -2.94
CA GLY A 72 -3.29 13.50 -4.38
C GLY A 72 -2.06 14.34 -4.69
N LEU A 73 -1.20 13.78 -5.52
CA LEU A 73 -0.01 14.43 -6.06
C LEU A 73 -0.16 14.62 -7.56
N ARG A 74 0.41 15.69 -8.10
CA ARG A 74 0.51 15.94 -9.53
C ARG A 74 1.92 16.34 -9.94
N HIS A 75 2.27 16.08 -11.20
CA HIS A 75 3.45 16.67 -11.83
C HIS A 75 3.23 16.83 -13.33
N THR A 76 4.01 17.72 -13.95
CA THR A 76 4.07 17.84 -15.41
C THR A 76 4.98 16.75 -15.96
N THR A 77 4.54 16.03 -16.99
CA THR A 77 5.35 15.04 -17.72
C THR A 77 6.26 15.73 -18.75
N ARG A 78 7.21 14.99 -19.34
CA ARG A 78 8.19 15.55 -20.28
C ARG A 78 7.56 16.11 -21.57
N ASP A 79 6.41 15.58 -21.95
CA ASP A 79 5.60 16.00 -23.10
C ASP A 79 4.60 17.14 -22.76
N GLY A 80 4.65 17.68 -21.53
CA GLY A 80 3.78 18.78 -21.10
C GLY A 80 2.42 18.36 -20.55
N GLY A 81 2.12 17.06 -20.52
CA GLY A 81 0.91 16.53 -19.88
C GLY A 81 0.89 16.72 -18.36
N GLN A 82 -0.29 16.62 -17.75
CA GLN A 82 -0.45 16.58 -16.29
C GLN A 82 -0.71 15.14 -15.85
N CYS A 83 0.18 14.59 -15.04
CA CYS A 83 -0.02 13.29 -14.43
C CYS A 83 -0.52 13.45 -12.99
N HIS A 84 -1.57 12.70 -12.64
CA HIS A 84 -2.17 12.70 -11.31
C HIS A 84 -1.97 11.34 -10.64
N HIS A 85 -1.61 11.37 -9.37
CA HIS A 85 -1.42 10.19 -8.54
C HIS A 85 -2.19 10.35 -7.24
N VAL A 86 -3.20 9.50 -7.04
CA VAL A 86 -3.94 9.42 -5.77
C VAL A 86 -3.54 8.15 -5.05
N ARG A 87 -3.27 8.25 -3.75
CA ARG A 87 -2.95 7.13 -2.86
C ARG A 87 -3.63 7.30 -1.52
N GLN A 88 -3.95 6.17 -0.91
CA GLN A 88 -4.36 6.09 0.49
C GLN A 88 -3.17 5.63 1.32
N VAL A 89 -2.96 6.23 2.48
CA VAL A 89 -1.89 5.83 3.41
C VAL A 89 -2.34 5.97 4.85
N ILE A 90 -2.00 4.99 5.68
CA ILE A 90 -2.21 5.06 7.12
C ILE A 90 -1.01 5.79 7.73
N ALA A 91 -1.24 6.95 8.34
CA ALA A 91 -0.13 7.71 8.93
C ALA A 91 0.37 7.03 10.23
N PRO A 92 1.69 6.81 10.40
CA PRO A 92 2.24 6.03 11.52
C PRO A 92 2.20 6.76 12.88
N CYS A 93 1.75 8.01 12.94
CA CYS A 93 1.79 8.83 14.16
C CYS A 93 0.42 8.91 14.84
N LEU A 94 0.06 7.84 15.54
CA LEU A 94 -1.24 7.68 16.22
C LEU A 94 -1.53 8.77 17.27
N ASN A 95 -0.48 9.35 17.87
CA ASN A 95 -0.60 10.31 18.98
C ASN A 95 0.05 11.68 18.66
N GLY A 96 0.37 11.93 17.39
CA GLY A 96 1.01 13.19 16.96
C GLY A 96 -0.01 14.28 16.59
N PRO A 97 0.40 15.56 16.56
CA PRO A 97 -0.42 16.62 16.00
C PRO A 97 -0.84 16.29 14.57
N GLU A 98 -2.10 16.59 14.20
CA GLU A 98 -2.65 16.28 12.88
C GLU A 98 -1.78 16.78 11.73
N GLU A 99 -1.27 18.01 11.86
CA GLU A 99 -0.40 18.62 10.87
C GLU A 99 0.90 17.80 10.64
N ARG A 100 1.45 17.17 11.69
CA ARG A 100 2.59 16.26 11.55
C ARG A 100 2.19 14.97 10.83
N ALA A 101 1.00 14.43 11.12
CA ALA A 101 0.48 13.24 10.47
C ALA A 101 0.25 13.46 8.97
N ARG A 102 -0.34 14.60 8.63
CA ARG A 102 -0.57 15.03 7.26
C ARG A 102 0.74 15.15 6.48
N ARG A 103 1.76 15.82 7.05
CA ARG A 103 3.08 15.92 6.41
C ARG A 103 3.75 14.57 6.20
N LEU A 104 3.67 13.67 7.20
CA LEU A 104 4.22 12.32 7.06
C LEU A 104 3.50 11.53 5.97
N ALA A 105 2.17 11.61 5.91
CA ALA A 105 1.39 10.96 4.86
C ALA A 105 1.80 11.45 3.46
N ILE A 106 1.95 12.77 3.28
CA ILE A 106 2.45 13.36 2.03
C ILE A 106 3.83 12.82 1.67
N THR A 107 4.76 12.79 2.62
CA THR A 107 6.13 12.29 2.40
C THR A 107 6.14 10.82 1.99
N ILE A 108 5.39 9.97 2.70
CA ILE A 108 5.30 8.54 2.40
C ILE A 108 4.73 8.33 1.00
N VAL A 109 3.63 9.01 0.65
CA VAL A 109 3.03 8.88 -0.68
C VAL A 109 3.95 9.41 -1.77
N GLY A 110 4.66 10.52 -1.52
CA GLY A 110 5.66 11.04 -2.46
C GLY A 110 6.77 10.03 -2.75
N ALA A 111 7.29 9.36 -1.71
CA ALA A 111 8.30 8.32 -1.84
C ALA A 111 7.77 7.09 -2.60
N LEU A 112 6.56 6.62 -2.29
CA LEU A 112 5.92 5.50 -2.99
C LEU A 112 5.68 5.82 -4.47
N VAL A 113 5.17 7.02 -4.78
CA VAL A 113 4.95 7.44 -6.17
C VAL A 113 6.26 7.55 -6.93
N GLU A 114 7.32 8.11 -6.34
CA GLU A 114 8.64 8.11 -6.99
C GLU A 114 9.12 6.68 -7.25
N TYR A 115 9.10 5.82 -6.24
CA TYR A 115 9.56 4.44 -6.36
C TYR A 115 8.83 3.69 -7.50
N ASP A 116 7.50 3.78 -7.55
CA ASP A 116 6.67 3.08 -8.52
C ASP A 116 6.70 3.71 -9.91
N ARG A 117 6.73 5.04 -9.99
CA ARG A 117 6.35 5.77 -11.22
C ARG A 117 7.48 6.57 -11.84
N ARG A 118 8.66 6.67 -11.22
CA ARG A 118 9.81 7.35 -11.82
C ARG A 118 10.18 6.80 -13.20
N LYS A 119 10.15 5.47 -13.37
CA LYS A 119 10.43 4.83 -14.68
C LYS A 119 9.26 4.88 -15.66
N VAL A 120 8.04 5.18 -15.17
CA VAL A 120 6.81 5.16 -15.98
C VAL A 120 6.45 6.55 -16.49
N CYS A 121 6.37 7.55 -15.60
CA CYS A 121 6.00 8.93 -15.95
C CYS A 121 7.07 9.97 -15.56
N GLY A 122 8.17 9.57 -14.92
CA GLY A 122 9.21 10.50 -14.48
C GLY A 122 8.89 11.23 -13.18
N ALA A 123 7.90 10.77 -12.41
CA ALA A 123 7.60 11.31 -11.08
C ALA A 123 8.82 11.18 -10.15
N THR A 124 9.14 12.26 -9.44
CA THR A 124 10.17 12.33 -8.40
C THR A 124 9.69 13.20 -7.25
N ALA A 125 10.24 13.02 -6.06
CA ALA A 125 9.95 13.88 -4.91
C ALA A 125 10.16 15.37 -5.23
N ALA A 126 11.08 15.70 -6.14
CA ALA A 126 11.37 17.07 -6.55
C ALA A 126 10.27 17.69 -7.44
N ASN A 127 9.62 16.91 -8.31
CA ASN A 127 8.62 17.42 -9.25
C ASN A 127 7.17 17.17 -8.82
N LEU A 128 6.92 16.32 -7.83
CA LEU A 128 5.59 16.08 -7.28
C LEU A 128 5.10 17.28 -6.46
N ARG A 129 3.83 17.62 -6.64
CA ARG A 129 3.12 18.67 -5.90
C ARG A 129 1.83 18.13 -5.34
N THR A 130 1.64 18.26 -4.04
CA THR A 130 0.39 17.91 -3.38
C THR A 130 -0.70 18.88 -3.76
N TYR A 131 -1.85 18.37 -4.22
CA TYR A 131 -3.04 19.18 -4.45
C TYR A 131 -4.20 18.78 -3.52
N VAL A 132 -4.13 17.61 -2.89
CA VAL A 132 -5.05 17.22 -1.82
C VAL A 132 -4.34 16.35 -0.78
N ALA A 133 -4.66 16.58 0.49
CA ALA A 133 -4.14 15.81 1.62
C ALA A 133 -5.17 15.87 2.76
N GLU A 134 -6.12 14.95 2.74
CA GLU A 134 -7.27 14.94 3.63
C GLU A 134 -7.37 13.60 4.35
N ARG A 135 -7.99 13.58 5.53
CA ARG A 135 -8.35 12.32 6.15
C ARG A 135 -9.40 11.65 5.31
N ALA A 136 -9.30 10.34 5.20
CA ALA A 136 -10.23 9.56 4.41
C ALA A 136 -11.65 9.65 4.98
N ALA A 137 -11.79 9.74 6.31
CA ALA A 137 -13.07 10.00 6.97
C ALA A 137 -13.73 11.34 6.61
N ASP A 138 -12.94 12.35 6.23
CA ASP A 138 -13.43 13.68 5.85
C ASP A 138 -13.58 13.84 4.33
N TRP A 139 -13.09 12.86 3.55
CA TRP A 139 -13.13 12.89 2.09
C TRP A 139 -14.57 12.87 1.60
N ARG A 140 -15.00 13.98 1.01
CA ARG A 140 -16.26 14.04 0.27
C ARG A 140 -15.96 13.83 -1.19
N SER A 141 -16.58 12.83 -1.81
CA SER A 141 -16.58 12.71 -3.27
C SER A 141 -17.15 14.01 -3.86
N GLY A 142 -16.28 14.80 -4.46
CA GLY A 142 -16.67 15.94 -5.30
C GLY A 142 -17.30 15.48 -6.60
#